data_AF-A0A345RSG3-F1
#
_entry.id   AF-A0A345RSG3-F1
#
_cell.length_a   1.000
_cell.length_b   1.000
_cell.length_c   1.000
_cell.angle_alpha   90.00
_cell.angle_beta   90.00
_cell.angle_gamma   90.00
#
_symmetry.space_group_name_H-M   'P 1'
#
loop_
_entity.id
_entity.type
_entity.pdbx_description
1 polymer ?
#
loop_
_entity_poly.entity_id
_entity_poly.type
_entity_poly.pdbx_seq_one_letter_code
_entity_poly.pdbx_strand_id
1 'polypeptide(L)'
;MDIERLLKKKQLNVQEQNEVTAHRLMLTAHEWRERGVPAALGRFGESQGVDWSKSIVIELEIDFPGMPRLFGRLLNQDERFIAFEIDTDASHERIESVDRWEDISALQNTSVSNPGTGKGFASIALAVRRKLI
;
A
#
# COMPACT_ATOMS: atom_id res chain seq x y z
N MET A 1 -8.11 2.02 -21.76
CA MET A 1 -7.66 3.42 -21.73
C MET A 1 -6.14 3.39 -21.69
N ASP A 2 -5.46 4.25 -22.44
CA ASP A 2 -3.99 4.25 -22.49
C ASP A 2 -3.42 4.99 -21.25
N ILE A 3 -2.84 4.22 -20.32
CA ILE A 3 -2.29 4.75 -19.07
C ILE A 3 -1.10 5.67 -19.31
N GLU A 4 -0.28 5.43 -20.34
CA GLU A 4 0.87 6.27 -20.66
C GLU A 4 0.43 7.67 -21.07
N ARG A 5 -0.69 7.75 -21.81
CA ARG A 5 -1.32 9.02 -22.17
C ARG A 5 -1.85 9.76 -20.95
N LEU A 6 -2.46 9.05 -20.00
CA LEU A 6 -2.98 9.65 -18.76
C LEU A 6 -1.86 10.20 -17.88
N LEU A 7 -0.76 9.46 -17.72
CA LEU A 7 0.39 9.90 -16.91
C LEU A 7 1.05 11.18 -17.44
N LYS A 8 0.94 11.47 -18.75
CA LYS A 8 1.47 12.68 -19.39
C LYS A 8 0.49 13.87 -19.38
N LYS A 9 -0.78 13.64 -19.02
CA LYS A 9 -1.83 14.66 -19.10
C LYS A 9 -1.76 15.61 -17.91
N LYS A 10 -1.78 16.93 -18.18
CA LYS A 10 -1.71 17.97 -17.12
C LYS A 10 -2.96 18.04 -16.24
N GLN A 11 -4.15 17.77 -16.79
CA GLN A 11 -5.42 17.82 -16.06
C GLN A 11 -6.19 16.52 -16.29
N LEU A 12 -6.43 15.79 -15.21
CA LEU A 12 -7.16 14.54 -15.19
C LEU A 12 -8.58 14.80 -14.67
N ASN A 13 -9.58 14.26 -15.35
CA ASN A 13 -10.93 14.19 -14.78
C ASN A 13 -10.98 13.14 -13.66
N VAL A 14 -12.07 13.09 -12.91
CA VAL A 14 -12.22 12.18 -11.76
C VAL A 14 -12.03 10.70 -12.12
N GLN A 15 -12.54 10.26 -13.27
CA GLN A 15 -12.35 8.86 -13.72
C GLN A 15 -10.89 8.58 -14.04
N GLU A 16 -10.23 9.48 -14.76
CA GLU A 16 -8.81 9.38 -15.10
C GLU A 16 -7.91 9.42 -13.85
N GLN A 17 -8.26 10.21 -12.82
CA GLN A 17 -7.55 10.23 -11.54
C GLN A 17 -7.67 8.88 -10.80
N ASN A 18 -8.87 8.29 -10.81
CA ASN A 18 -9.08 6.96 -10.21
C ASN A 18 -8.26 5.90 -10.95
N GLU A 19 -8.18 5.98 -12.28
CA GLU A 19 -7.37 5.06 -13.08
C GLU A 19 -5.87 5.20 -12.83
N VAL A 20 -5.36 6.43 -12.77
CA VAL A 20 -3.94 6.69 -12.42
C VAL A 20 -3.62 6.19 -11.02
N THR A 21 -4.52 6.40 -10.05
CA THR A 21 -4.36 5.91 -8.68
C THR A 21 -4.34 4.38 -8.65
N ALA A 22 -5.30 3.72 -9.33
CA ALA A 22 -5.36 2.27 -9.41
C ALA A 22 -4.10 1.68 -10.06
N HIS A 23 -3.59 2.33 -11.10
CA HIS A 23 -2.37 1.91 -11.78
C HIS A 23 -1.14 2.01 -10.87
N ARG A 24 -0.96 3.13 -10.16
CA ARG A 24 0.14 3.29 -9.20
C ARG A 24 0.09 2.22 -8.11
N LEU A 25 -1.08 1.98 -7.53
CA LEU A 25 -1.28 0.91 -6.55
C LEU A 25 -0.97 -0.47 -7.10
N MET A 26 -1.37 -0.76 -8.36
CA MET A 26 -1.01 -2.01 -9.02
C MET A 26 0.50 -2.16 -9.18
N LEU A 27 1.21 -1.12 -9.64
CA LEU A 27 2.67 -1.16 -9.79
C LEU A 27 3.35 -1.43 -8.45
N THR A 28 3.01 -0.67 -7.41
CA THR A 28 3.58 -0.86 -6.07
C THR A 28 3.30 -2.25 -5.53
N ALA A 29 2.06 -2.72 -5.61
CA ALA A 29 1.68 -4.04 -5.11
C ALA A 29 2.38 -5.17 -5.90
N HIS A 30 2.54 -5.01 -7.22
CA HIS A 30 3.22 -5.97 -8.06
C HIS A 30 4.72 -6.03 -7.74
N GLU A 31 5.38 -4.87 -7.65
CA GLU A 31 6.79 -4.77 -7.30
C GLU A 31 7.10 -5.53 -6.01
N TRP A 32 6.33 -5.31 -4.94
CA TRP A 32 6.56 -5.96 -3.65
C TRP A 32 6.17 -7.43 -3.62
N ARG A 33 5.26 -7.88 -4.50
CA ARG A 33 4.97 -9.32 -4.66
C ARG A 33 6.06 -10.05 -5.43
N GLU A 34 6.65 -9.43 -6.44
CA GLU A 34 7.72 -10.04 -7.25
C GLU A 34 9.08 -10.00 -6.53
N ARG A 35 9.44 -8.83 -5.99
CA ARG A 35 10.72 -8.62 -5.30
C ARG A 35 10.72 -9.19 -3.89
N GLY A 36 9.55 -9.28 -3.26
CA GLY A 36 9.40 -9.54 -1.83
C GLY A 36 9.63 -8.29 -0.98
N VAL A 37 9.02 -8.27 0.19
CA VAL A 37 9.21 -7.22 1.20
C VAL A 37 10.52 -7.44 1.97
N PRO A 38 11.09 -6.40 2.62
CA PRO A 38 12.23 -6.57 3.52
C PRO A 38 12.00 -7.68 4.55
N ALA A 39 13.04 -8.46 4.83
CA ALA A 39 12.90 -9.70 5.61
C ALA A 39 12.37 -9.46 7.03
N ALA A 40 12.78 -8.36 7.66
CA ALA A 40 12.24 -7.92 8.95
C ALA A 40 10.72 -7.69 8.90
N LEU A 41 10.24 -6.93 7.90
CA LEU A 41 8.82 -6.66 7.70
C LEU A 41 8.05 -7.95 7.38
N GLY A 42 8.59 -8.81 6.52
CA GLY A 42 7.98 -10.09 6.16
C GLY A 42 7.71 -10.96 7.38
N ARG A 43 8.75 -11.23 8.18
CA ARG A 43 8.63 -12.05 9.41
C ARG A 43 7.74 -11.40 10.46
N PHE A 44 7.85 -10.09 10.64
CA PHE A 44 7.02 -9.41 11.63
C PHE A 44 5.55 -9.40 11.22
N GLY A 45 5.25 -9.10 9.96
CA GLY A 45 3.88 -9.19 9.44
C GLY A 45 3.29 -10.58 9.62
N GLU A 46 4.04 -11.65 9.32
CA GLU A 46 3.61 -13.03 9.57
C GLU A 46 3.31 -13.28 11.06
N SER A 47 4.15 -12.78 11.96
CA SER A 47 3.91 -12.88 13.41
C SER A 47 2.66 -12.13 13.88
N GLN A 48 2.24 -11.11 13.12
CA GLN A 48 1.00 -10.35 13.34
C GLN A 48 -0.21 -10.97 12.59
N GLY A 49 -0.03 -12.12 11.93
CA GLY A 49 -1.09 -12.83 11.22
C GLY A 49 -1.33 -12.36 9.79
N VAL A 50 -0.38 -11.66 9.16
CA VAL A 50 -0.45 -11.31 7.73
C VAL A 50 -0.14 -12.53 6.88
N ASP A 51 -1.08 -12.92 6.03
CA ASP A 51 -0.85 -13.88 4.94
C ASP A 51 -0.38 -13.11 3.70
N TRP A 52 0.93 -13.06 3.45
CA TRP A 52 1.52 -12.32 2.32
C TRP A 52 1.05 -12.82 0.95
N SER A 53 0.62 -14.08 0.84
CA SER A 53 0.06 -14.60 -0.41
C SER A 53 -1.28 -13.93 -0.77
N LYS A 54 -2.03 -13.52 0.26
CA LYS A 54 -3.37 -12.89 0.19
C LYS A 54 -3.38 -11.40 0.57
N SER A 55 -2.22 -10.81 0.79
CA SER A 55 -2.05 -9.41 1.16
C SER A 55 -1.31 -8.66 0.07
N ILE A 56 -1.46 -7.33 0.05
CA ILE A 56 -0.68 -6.46 -0.83
C ILE A 56 -0.09 -5.30 -0.03
N VAL A 57 1.15 -4.94 -0.35
CA VAL A 57 1.73 -3.67 0.06
C VAL A 57 1.21 -2.59 -0.89
N ILE A 58 0.64 -1.53 -0.33
CA ILE A 58 0.08 -0.41 -1.12
C ILE A 58 0.96 0.84 -1.03
N GLU A 59 1.83 0.90 -0.03
CA GLU A 59 2.86 1.90 0.16
C GLU A 59 3.98 1.30 1.03
N LEU A 60 5.22 1.45 0.61
CA LEU A 60 6.39 1.09 1.40
C LEU A 60 7.54 2.00 0.97
N GLU A 61 8.05 2.76 1.92
CA GLU A 61 9.25 3.58 1.78
C GLU A 61 10.35 3.03 2.70
N ILE A 62 11.60 3.17 2.24
CA ILE A 62 12.78 2.58 2.87
C ILE A 62 13.86 3.64 3.04
N ASP A 63 14.43 3.73 4.25
CA ASP A 63 15.52 4.63 4.63
C ASP A 63 15.28 6.13 4.29
N PHE A 64 14.03 6.59 4.45
CA PHE A 64 13.74 8.02 4.25
C PHE A 64 14.30 8.86 5.41
N PRO A 65 15.07 9.93 5.15
CA PRO A 65 15.70 10.71 6.21
C PRO A 65 14.70 11.26 7.25
N GLY A 66 14.97 11.00 8.52
CA GLY A 66 14.13 11.48 9.63
C GLY A 66 12.86 10.67 9.89
N MET A 67 12.69 9.55 9.18
CA MET A 67 11.60 8.59 9.38
C MET A 67 12.17 7.24 9.82
N PRO A 68 11.35 6.34 10.40
CA PRO A 68 11.74 4.95 10.62
C PRO A 68 12.19 4.29 9.33
N ARG A 69 13.13 3.34 9.43
CA ARG A 69 13.74 2.71 8.24
C ARG A 69 12.73 2.08 7.29
N LEU A 70 11.67 1.48 7.81
CA LEU A 70 10.58 0.92 7.01
C LEU A 70 9.26 1.55 7.46
N PHE A 71 8.54 2.20 6.55
CA PHE A 71 7.20 2.71 6.85
C PHE A 71 6.28 2.62 5.64
N GLY A 72 4.99 2.56 5.92
CA GLY A 72 3.98 2.55 4.86
C GLY A 72 2.68 1.89 5.30
N ARG A 73 2.00 1.32 4.31
CA ARG A 73 0.68 0.73 4.46
C ARG A 73 0.56 -0.57 3.67
N LEU A 74 -0.09 -1.55 4.27
CA LEU A 74 -0.49 -2.78 3.62
C LEU A 74 -2.01 -2.99 3.73
N LEU A 75 -2.54 -3.78 2.81
CA LEU A 75 -3.90 -4.29 2.84
C LEU A 75 -3.83 -5.80 3.05
N ASN A 76 -4.26 -6.27 4.22
CA ASN A 76 -4.12 -7.67 4.61
C ASN A 76 -5.20 -8.58 3.97
N GLN A 77 -5.16 -9.87 4.30
CA GLN A 77 -6.11 -10.86 3.80
C GLN A 77 -7.58 -10.56 4.14
N ASP A 78 -7.82 -9.88 5.27
CA ASP A 78 -9.13 -9.55 5.81
C ASP A 78 -9.63 -8.16 5.35
N GLU A 79 -9.00 -7.62 4.29
CA GLU A 79 -9.30 -6.28 3.76
C GLU A 79 -9.05 -5.16 4.79
N ARG A 80 -8.14 -5.38 5.76
CA ARG A 80 -7.72 -4.36 6.74
C ARG A 80 -6.51 -3.59 6.27
N PHE A 81 -6.58 -2.27 6.43
CA PHE A 81 -5.49 -1.35 6.15
C PHE A 81 -4.63 -1.23 7.39
N ILE A 82 -3.40 -1.73 7.32
CA ILE A 82 -2.44 -1.64 8.41
C ILE A 82 -1.40 -0.58 8.06
N ALA A 83 -1.28 0.44 8.91
CA ALA A 83 -0.13 1.35 8.88
C ALA A 83 0.99 0.81 9.76
N PHE A 84 2.21 0.87 9.26
CA PHE A 84 3.39 0.41 9.98
C PHE A 84 4.54 1.42 9.88
N GLU A 85 5.30 1.49 10.96
CA GLU A 85 6.53 2.27 11.10
C GLU A 85 7.48 1.42 11.97
N ILE A 86 8.56 0.95 11.36
CA ILE A 86 9.46 -0.07 11.93
C ILE A 86 10.90 0.36 11.67
N ASP A 87 11.67 0.48 12.75
CA ASP A 87 13.11 0.62 12.67
C ASP A 87 13.79 -0.74 12.64
N THR A 88 14.81 -0.82 11.79
CA THR A 88 15.54 -2.05 11.52
C THR A 88 17.04 -1.79 11.52
N ASP A 89 17.83 -2.86 11.46
CA ASP A 89 19.23 -2.73 11.08
C ASP A 89 19.37 -2.29 9.60
N ALA A 90 20.58 -1.87 9.22
CA ALA A 90 20.84 -1.35 7.88
C ALA A 90 20.61 -2.35 6.73
N SER A 91 20.53 -3.65 7.03
CA SER A 91 20.18 -4.69 6.05
C SER A 91 18.68 -5.01 6.02
N HIS A 92 17.88 -4.38 6.89
CA HIS A 92 16.45 -4.65 7.07
C HIS A 92 16.14 -6.12 7.37
N GLU A 93 17.05 -6.78 8.08
CA GLU A 93 16.89 -8.17 8.50
C GLU A 93 16.38 -8.26 9.93
N ARG A 94 16.77 -7.34 10.81
CA ARG A 94 16.37 -7.37 12.22
C ARG A 94 15.62 -6.11 12.58
N ILE A 95 14.56 -6.28 13.37
CA ILE A 95 13.81 -5.16 13.94
C ILE A 95 14.56 -4.64 15.17
N GLU A 96 14.75 -3.33 15.23
CA GLU A 96 15.28 -2.62 16.39
C GLU A 96 14.13 -2.08 17.26
N SER A 97 13.11 -1.48 16.63
CA SER A 97 11.87 -1.08 17.28
C SER A 97 10.68 -1.08 16.32
N VAL A 98 9.48 -1.17 16.88
CA VAL A 98 8.22 -1.00 16.16
C VAL A 98 7.51 0.19 16.78
N ASP A 99 7.52 1.30 16.07
CA ASP A 99 6.88 2.54 16.52
C ASP A 99 5.38 2.50 16.21
N ARG A 100 5.00 1.78 15.14
CA ARG A 100 3.61 1.64 14.73
C ARG A 100 3.31 0.31 14.05
N TRP A 101 2.18 -0.27 14.44
CA TRP A 101 1.48 -1.34 13.73
C TRP A 101 -0.01 -1.25 14.06
N GLU A 102 -0.80 -0.59 13.20
CA GLU A 102 -2.16 -0.16 13.54
C GLU A 102 -3.16 -0.44 12.42
N ASP A 103 -4.33 -1.01 12.77
CA ASP A 103 -5.48 -1.08 11.87
C ASP A 103 -6.13 0.30 11.72
N ILE A 104 -5.88 0.92 10.56
CA ILE A 104 -6.40 2.23 10.18
C ILE A 104 -7.60 2.13 9.23
N SER A 105 -8.23 0.96 9.11
CA SER A 105 -9.36 0.71 8.19
C SER A 105 -10.52 1.67 8.42
N ALA A 106 -10.82 1.98 9.68
CA ALA A 106 -11.90 2.91 10.05
C ALA A 106 -11.62 4.35 9.59
N LEU A 107 -10.35 4.70 9.34
CA LEU A 107 -9.93 6.01 8.86
C LEU A 107 -9.94 6.10 7.32
N GLN A 108 -10.13 4.96 6.64
CA GLN A 108 -10.05 4.93 5.18
C GLN A 108 -11.38 5.26 4.50
N ASN A 109 -11.31 6.05 3.43
CA ASN A 109 -12.46 6.31 2.58
C ASN A 109 -12.74 5.10 1.65
N THR A 110 -13.75 4.32 2.00
CA THR A 110 -14.24 3.16 1.23
C THR A 110 -15.37 3.52 0.26
N SER A 111 -15.80 4.79 0.20
CA SER A 111 -16.90 5.22 -0.67
C SER A 111 -16.57 4.98 -2.14
N VAL A 112 -17.54 4.43 -2.86
CA VAL A 112 -17.46 4.20 -4.31
C VAL A 112 -17.74 5.47 -5.13
N SER A 113 -18.22 6.53 -4.48
CA SER A 113 -18.51 7.83 -5.11
C SER A 113 -18.52 8.94 -4.07
N ASN A 114 -17.55 9.84 -4.15
CA ASN A 114 -17.48 11.07 -3.38
C ASN A 114 -17.69 12.27 -4.33
N PRO A 115 -18.55 13.24 -3.97
CA PRO A 115 -18.72 14.45 -4.76
C PRO A 115 -17.37 15.15 -4.99
N GLY A 116 -17.06 15.47 -6.26
CA GLY A 116 -15.85 16.21 -6.64
C GLY A 116 -14.55 15.41 -6.70
N THR A 117 -14.42 14.27 -6.01
CA THR A 117 -13.17 13.48 -5.95
C THR A 117 -13.29 12.04 -6.44
N GLY A 118 -14.50 11.50 -6.58
CA GLY A 118 -14.70 10.14 -7.11
C GLY A 118 -14.50 9.04 -6.08
N LYS A 119 -13.82 7.96 -6.43
CA LYS A 119 -13.69 6.81 -5.53
C LYS A 119 -12.73 7.14 -4.40
N GLY A 120 -13.08 6.72 -3.19
CA GLY A 120 -12.16 6.78 -2.06
C GLY A 120 -10.95 5.88 -2.28
N PHE A 121 -9.80 6.27 -1.74
CA PHE A 121 -8.54 5.54 -1.91
C PHE A 121 -8.66 4.06 -1.52
N ALA A 122 -9.32 3.75 -0.39
CA ALA A 122 -9.51 2.36 0.01
C ALA A 122 -10.41 1.59 -0.95
N SER A 123 -11.45 2.23 -1.51
CA SER A 123 -12.28 1.61 -2.55
C SER A 123 -11.43 1.17 -3.76
N ILE A 124 -10.46 2.01 -4.15
CA ILE A 124 -9.53 1.72 -5.24
C ILE A 124 -8.56 0.60 -4.84
N ALA A 125 -7.94 0.68 -3.66
CA ALA A 125 -6.99 -0.33 -3.17
C ALA A 125 -7.62 -1.73 -3.03
N LEU A 126 -8.85 -1.82 -2.52
CA LEU A 126 -9.61 -3.07 -2.46
C LEU A 126 -9.85 -3.66 -3.86
N ALA A 127 -10.20 -2.82 -4.83
CA ALA A 127 -10.38 -3.25 -6.21
C ALA A 127 -9.06 -3.71 -6.87
N VAL A 128 -7.93 -3.11 -6.50
CA VAL A 128 -6.60 -3.55 -6.95
C VAL A 128 -6.24 -4.90 -6.36
N ARG A 129 -6.42 -5.10 -5.05
CA ARG A 129 -6.15 -6.38 -4.39
C ARG A 129 -6.91 -7.53 -5.04
N ARG A 130 -8.21 -7.35 -5.30
CA ARG A 130 -9.09 -8.35 -5.95
C ARG A 130 -8.68 -8.72 -7.39
N LYS A 131 -7.83 -7.92 -8.03
CA LYS A 131 -7.30 -8.22 -9.36
C LYS A 131 -5.97 -8.98 -9.31
N LEU A 132 -5.24 -8.87 -8.21
CA LEU A 132 -3.90 -9.45 -8.04
C LEU A 132 -3.91 -10.82 -7.35
N ILE A 133 -5.04 -11.19 -6.74
CA ILE A 133 -5.23 -12.39 -5.91
C ILE A 133 -6.54 -13.04 -6.33
#